data_AF-A0A557QLT2-F1
#
_entry.id   AF-A0A557QLT2-F1
#
_cell.length_a   1.000
_cell.length_b   1.000
_cell.length_c   1.000
_cell.angle_alpha   90.00
_cell.angle_beta   90.00
_cell.angle_gamma   90.00
#
_symmetry.space_group_name_H-M   'P 1'
#
loop_
_entity.id
_entity.type
_entity.pdbx_description
1 polymer ?
#
loop_
_entity_poly.entity_id
_entity_poly.type
_entity_poly.pdbx_seq_one_letter_code
_entity_poly.pdbx_strand_id
1 'polypeptide(L)'
;MSTTFDIYANAGLTTALTAGIPFAQVASGSATDVLVYFGSQTPGKTLQAASSPGFDQITLTPDDVSSGSGVETSMIRLASTALGLDSATPGAAINLGVTLTSGDTNAIPVWIRVDAGALAVSGTPYTDGLVKLNPVIET
;
A
#
# COMPACT_ATOMS: atom_id res chain seq x y z
N MET A 1 -17.57 -4.43 1.93
CA MET A 1 -17.42 -5.46 0.88
C MET A 1 -15.95 -5.85 0.88
N SER A 2 -15.60 -7.15 0.94
CA SER A 2 -14.21 -7.57 0.70
C SER A 2 -14.01 -7.79 -0.79
N THR A 3 -13.03 -7.13 -1.37
CA THR A 3 -12.54 -7.40 -2.73
C THR A 3 -11.61 -8.62 -2.69
N THR A 4 -11.43 -9.29 -3.82
CA THR A 4 -10.35 -10.26 -4.01
C THR A 4 -9.00 -9.59 -4.28
N PHE A 5 -9.03 -8.30 -4.64
CA PHE A 5 -7.83 -7.48 -4.71
C PHE A 5 -7.31 -7.16 -3.31
N ASP A 6 -6.01 -7.39 -3.12
CA ASP A 6 -5.31 -7.22 -1.84
C ASP A 6 -3.84 -6.84 -2.08
N ILE A 7 -3.11 -6.63 -0.99
CA ILE A 7 -1.67 -6.34 -0.97
C ILE A 7 -0.91 -7.61 -0.63
N TYR A 8 0.17 -7.85 -1.37
CA TYR A 8 0.98 -9.05 -1.29
C TYR A 8 2.46 -8.73 -1.10
N ALA A 9 3.19 -9.63 -0.45
CA ALA A 9 4.64 -9.52 -0.26
C ALA A 9 5.45 -9.86 -1.53
N ASN A 10 4.82 -10.44 -2.56
CA ASN A 10 5.50 -10.93 -3.74
C ASN A 10 4.69 -10.70 -5.03
N ALA A 11 5.40 -10.56 -6.15
CA ALA A 11 4.80 -10.33 -7.48
C ALA A 11 3.88 -11.46 -7.94
N GLY A 12 4.09 -12.68 -7.44
CA GLY A 12 3.22 -13.82 -7.72
C GLY A 12 1.85 -13.75 -7.03
N LEU A 13 1.60 -12.76 -6.16
CA LEU A 13 0.35 -12.57 -5.42
C LEU A 13 -0.06 -13.79 -4.56
N THR A 14 0.93 -14.50 -3.99
CA THR A 14 0.67 -15.72 -3.20
C THR A 14 0.70 -15.50 -1.69
N THR A 15 1.33 -14.41 -1.24
CA THR A 15 1.51 -14.09 0.18
C THR A 15 0.81 -12.78 0.52
N ALA A 16 -0.48 -12.86 0.84
CA ALA A 16 -1.29 -11.70 1.21
C ALA A 16 -0.87 -11.13 2.57
N LEU A 17 -0.89 -9.79 2.69
CA LEU A 17 -0.52 -9.04 3.89
C LEU A 17 -1.77 -8.63 4.70
N THR A 18 -2.62 -9.60 5.01
CA THR A 18 -3.93 -9.39 5.67
C THR A 18 -3.82 -8.88 7.11
N ALA A 19 -2.68 -9.13 7.76
CA ALA A 19 -2.40 -8.63 9.12
C ALA A 19 -1.82 -7.20 9.11
N GLY A 20 -1.63 -6.58 7.95
CA GLY A 20 -0.94 -5.30 7.77
C GLY A 20 0.41 -5.46 7.09
N ILE A 21 1.00 -4.33 6.69
CA ILE A 21 2.29 -4.31 5.98
C ILE A 21 3.41 -4.30 7.03
N PRO A 22 4.24 -5.35 7.09
CA PRO A 22 5.29 -5.41 8.09
C PRO A 22 6.40 -4.42 7.72
N PHE A 23 6.72 -3.52 8.66
CA PHE A 23 7.93 -2.72 8.57
C PHE A 23 8.70 -2.77 9.89
N ALA A 24 10.01 -2.94 9.76
CA ALA A 24 10.94 -2.84 10.87
C ALA A 24 11.51 -1.42 10.88
N GLN A 25 11.31 -0.68 11.97
CA GLN A 25 11.98 0.60 12.11
C GLN A 25 13.43 0.39 12.54
N VAL A 26 14.34 1.13 11.93
CA VAL A 26 15.73 1.14 12.35
C VAL A 26 15.87 2.02 13.60
N ALA A 27 16.55 1.54 14.63
CA ALA A 27 16.81 2.28 15.86
C ALA A 27 17.50 3.63 15.65
N SER A 28 18.19 3.80 14.51
CA SER A 28 18.82 5.05 14.09
C SER A 28 17.83 6.11 13.61
N GLY A 29 16.54 5.79 13.46
CA GLY A 29 15.54 6.68 12.86
C GLY A 29 15.74 6.89 11.36
N SER A 30 16.46 6.00 10.68
CA SER A 30 16.62 6.04 9.23
C SER A 30 15.34 5.55 8.54
N ALA A 31 15.07 6.09 7.35
CA ALA A 31 13.94 5.66 6.54
C ALA A 31 14.02 4.16 6.22
N THR A 32 12.88 3.49 6.28
CA THR A 32 12.75 2.08 5.87
C THR A 32 11.87 2.01 4.63
N ASP A 33 12.36 1.30 3.62
CA ASP A 33 11.63 1.05 2.37
C ASP A 33 11.10 -0.38 2.34
N VAL A 34 9.86 -0.55 1.89
CA VAL A 34 9.20 -1.85 1.70
C VAL A 34 8.59 -1.88 0.30
N LEU A 35 8.79 -2.98 -0.41
CA LEU A 35 8.13 -3.26 -1.68
C LEU A 35 6.97 -4.22 -1.44
N VAL A 36 5.77 -3.81 -1.86
CA VAL A 36 4.58 -4.65 -1.88
C VAL A 36 3.97 -4.68 -3.28
N TYR A 37 3.04 -5.60 -3.49
CA TYR A 37 2.37 -5.80 -4.77
C TYR A 37 0.86 -5.75 -4.58
N PHE A 38 0.18 -4.90 -5.35
CA PHE A 38 -1.27 -4.82 -5.37
C PHE A 38 -1.84 -5.62 -6.55
N GLY A 39 -2.84 -6.45 -6.31
CA GLY A 39 -3.46 -7.23 -7.37
C GLY A 39 -4.45 -8.27 -6.84
N SER A 40 -4.88 -9.20 -7.70
CA SER A 40 -5.69 -10.36 -7.32
C SER A 40 -5.27 -11.56 -8.17
N GLN A 41 -5.16 -12.75 -7.57
CA GLN A 41 -5.01 -14.01 -8.34
C GLN A 41 -6.34 -14.54 -8.88
N THR A 42 -7.48 -14.01 -8.42
CA THR A 42 -8.79 -14.51 -8.80
C THR A 42 -9.07 -14.21 -10.27
N PRO A 43 -9.14 -15.20 -11.17
CA PRO A 43 -9.22 -14.94 -12.60
C PRO A 43 -10.50 -14.22 -13.00
N GLY A 44 -10.40 -13.35 -14.00
CA GLY A 44 -11.55 -12.69 -14.62
C GLY A 44 -12.14 -11.55 -13.80
N LYS A 45 -11.41 -11.05 -12.79
CA LYS A 45 -11.84 -9.91 -11.98
C LYS A 45 -11.28 -8.60 -12.49
N THR A 46 -12.08 -7.55 -12.39
CA THR A 46 -11.63 -6.18 -12.61
C THR A 46 -11.99 -5.30 -11.42
N LEU A 47 -11.09 -4.37 -11.08
CA LEU A 47 -11.30 -3.36 -10.06
C LEU A 47 -11.42 -1.98 -10.70
N GLN A 48 -12.39 -1.18 -10.26
CA GLN A 48 -12.63 0.19 -10.70
C GLN A 48 -13.02 1.08 -9.50
N ALA A 49 -12.75 2.37 -9.56
CA ALA A 49 -13.20 3.31 -8.54
C ALA A 49 -14.73 3.40 -8.52
N ALA A 50 -15.35 3.34 -7.33
CA ALA A 50 -16.80 3.32 -7.18
C ALA A 50 -17.47 4.67 -7.53
N SER A 51 -16.71 5.76 -7.46
CA SER A 51 -17.20 7.11 -7.75
C SER A 51 -17.54 7.31 -9.23
N SER A 52 -16.70 6.80 -10.14
CA SER A 52 -16.95 6.77 -11.58
C SER A 52 -16.16 5.62 -12.23
N PRO A 53 -16.76 4.41 -12.32
CA PRO A 53 -16.06 3.22 -12.79
C PRO A 53 -15.50 3.38 -14.21
N GLY A 54 -14.20 3.11 -14.38
CA GLY A 54 -13.49 3.24 -15.65
C GLY A 54 -13.00 4.65 -15.99
N PHE A 55 -13.32 5.66 -15.17
CA PHE A 55 -12.89 7.05 -15.36
C PHE A 55 -12.07 7.57 -14.19
N ASP A 56 -12.53 7.33 -12.96
CA ASP A 56 -11.85 7.79 -11.77
C ASP A 56 -10.66 6.89 -11.42
N GLN A 57 -9.62 7.50 -10.85
CA GLN A 57 -8.45 6.77 -10.38
C GLN A 57 -8.79 5.91 -9.17
N ILE A 58 -8.28 4.69 -9.17
CA ILE A 58 -8.12 3.90 -7.96
C ILE A 58 -6.88 4.46 -7.26
N THR A 59 -7.09 4.96 -6.04
CA THR A 59 -6.05 5.62 -5.27
C THR A 59 -5.71 4.79 -4.04
N LEU A 60 -4.42 4.54 -3.83
CA LEU A 60 -3.92 3.99 -2.58
C LEU A 60 -3.40 5.15 -1.73
N THR A 61 -3.96 5.32 -0.54
CA THR A 61 -3.64 6.43 0.37
C THR A 61 -3.02 5.86 1.64
N PRO A 62 -1.99 6.52 2.22
CA PRO A 62 -1.54 6.18 3.56
C PRO A 62 -2.70 6.19 4.56
N ASP A 63 -2.71 5.22 5.46
CA ASP A 63 -3.70 5.11 6.53
C ASP A 63 -2.98 4.89 7.86
N ASP A 64 -3.49 5.54 8.90
CA ASP A 64 -3.05 5.38 10.28
C ASP A 64 -4.28 4.88 11.02
N VAL A 65 -4.31 3.57 11.26
CA VAL A 65 -5.47 2.90 11.85
C VAL A 65 -5.42 3.01 13.38
N SER A 66 -4.29 3.45 13.94
CA SER A 66 -4.01 3.55 15.38
C SER A 66 -3.51 4.94 15.78
N SER A 67 -4.36 5.95 15.62
CA SER A 67 -4.03 7.35 15.90
C SER A 67 -3.36 7.53 17.28
N GLY A 68 -2.18 8.14 17.31
CA GLY A 68 -1.44 8.47 18.54
C GLY A 68 -0.39 7.43 18.98
N SER A 69 -0.21 6.34 18.24
CA SER A 69 0.90 5.39 18.43
C SER A 69 1.36 4.79 17.10
N GLY A 70 2.67 4.79 16.83
CA GLY A 70 3.22 4.15 15.64
C GLY A 70 3.59 5.14 14.53
N VAL A 71 3.14 4.86 13.30
CA VAL A 71 3.52 5.60 12.09
C VAL A 71 2.35 6.44 11.60
N GLU A 72 2.49 7.76 11.71
CA GLU A 72 1.51 8.70 11.17
C GLU A 72 1.53 8.70 9.64
N THR A 73 0.38 8.96 9.01
CA THR A 73 0.27 9.06 7.54
C THR A 73 1.26 10.04 6.91
N SER A 74 1.58 11.14 7.60
CA SER A 74 2.58 12.14 7.16
C SER A 74 4.02 11.64 7.17
N MET A 75 4.29 10.47 7.75
CA MET A 75 5.60 9.82 7.69
C MET A 75 5.71 8.82 6.53
N ILE A 76 4.60 8.53 5.84
CA ILE A 76 4.55 7.50 4.80
C ILE A 76 4.63 8.15 3.42
N ARG A 77 5.49 7.62 2.55
CA ARG A 77 5.50 7.94 1.12
C ARG A 77 5.18 6.71 0.30
N LEU A 78 4.43 6.91 -0.77
CA LEU A 78 4.08 5.87 -1.75
C LEU A 78 4.64 6.23 -3.12
N ALA A 79 5.21 5.26 -3.82
CA ALA A 79 5.71 5.42 -5.18
C ALA A 79 5.59 4.12 -5.99
N SER A 80 5.56 4.22 -7.31
CA SER A 80 5.60 3.04 -8.21
C SER A 80 7.02 2.50 -8.41
N THR A 81 8.04 3.26 -8.00
CA THR A 81 9.46 2.90 -8.11
C THR A 81 10.22 3.34 -6.87
N ALA A 82 11.35 2.67 -6.57
CA ALA A 82 12.21 3.05 -5.45
C ALA A 82 12.72 4.50 -5.58
N LEU A 83 13.16 4.92 -6.77
CA LEU A 83 13.62 6.30 -7.02
C LEU A 83 12.49 7.33 -6.89
N GLY A 84 11.24 6.92 -7.15
CA GLY A 84 10.07 7.78 -6.98
C GLY A 84 9.86 8.22 -5.53
N LEU A 85 10.30 7.42 -4.55
CA LEU A 85 10.16 7.72 -3.12
C LEU A 85 10.85 9.03 -2.71
N ASP A 86 11.96 9.40 -3.35
CA ASP A 86 12.71 10.62 -3.04
C ASP A 86 11.92 11.90 -3.41
N SER A 87 11.00 11.77 -4.36
CA SER A 87 10.15 12.87 -4.85
C SER A 87 8.68 12.78 -4.39
N ALA A 88 8.27 11.63 -3.84
CA ALA A 88 6.91 11.40 -3.38
C ALA A 88 6.59 12.33 -2.20
N THR A 89 5.41 12.94 -2.19
CA THR A 89 5.01 13.80 -1.07
C THR A 89 4.54 12.92 0.10
N PRO A 90 5.03 13.13 1.34
CA PRO A 90 4.56 12.38 2.49
C PRO A 90 3.05 12.53 2.72
N GLY A 91 2.37 11.44 3.07
CA GLY A 91 0.91 11.40 3.23
C GLY A 91 0.11 11.44 1.94
N ALA A 92 0.75 11.62 0.77
CA ALA A 92 0.03 11.68 -0.50
C ALA A 92 -0.36 10.30 -1.00
N ALA A 93 -1.53 10.23 -1.63
CA ALA A 93 -1.98 9.04 -2.33
C ALA A 93 -1.21 8.81 -3.64
N ILE A 94 -1.14 7.56 -4.07
CA ILE A 94 -0.69 7.16 -5.40
C ILE A 94 -1.85 6.65 -6.25
N ASN A 95 -1.82 6.96 -7.54
CA ASN A 95 -2.77 6.43 -8.52
C ASN A 95 -2.30 5.06 -9.02
N LEU A 96 -3.19 4.07 -8.96
CA LEU A 96 -2.93 2.72 -9.47
C LEU A 96 -3.45 2.54 -10.91
N GLY A 97 -4.37 3.40 -11.34
CA GLY A 97 -5.03 3.33 -12.65
C GLY A 97 -6.55 3.42 -12.53
N VAL A 98 -7.24 3.43 -13.66
CA VAL A 98 -8.72 3.58 -13.73
C VAL A 98 -9.46 2.23 -13.84
N THR A 99 -8.75 1.18 -14.24
CA THR A 99 -9.25 -0.19 -14.31
C THR A 99 -8.07 -1.13 -14.11
N LEU A 100 -8.17 -2.02 -13.13
CA LEU A 100 -7.15 -3.03 -12.84
C LEU A 100 -7.70 -4.40 -13.14
N THR A 101 -6.92 -5.21 -13.83
CA THR A 101 -7.30 -6.59 -14.17
C THR A 101 -6.59 -7.55 -13.24
N SER A 102 -7.29 -8.59 -12.78
CA SER A 102 -6.70 -9.69 -12.03
C SER A 102 -5.64 -10.45 -12.82
N GLY A 103 -4.79 -11.19 -12.12
CA GLY A 103 -3.66 -11.94 -12.66
C GLY A 103 -2.36 -11.48 -12.04
N ASP A 104 -1.46 -12.41 -11.75
CA ASP A 104 -0.11 -12.14 -11.24
C ASP A 104 0.72 -11.32 -12.22
N THR A 105 0.54 -11.51 -13.52
CA THR A 105 1.14 -10.67 -14.58
C THR A 105 0.71 -9.20 -14.51
N ASN A 106 -0.42 -8.90 -13.86
CA ASN A 106 -0.96 -7.56 -13.68
C ASN A 106 -0.68 -7.00 -12.28
N ALA A 107 0.17 -7.66 -11.49
CA ALA A 107 0.57 -7.18 -10.17
C ALA A 107 1.26 -5.80 -10.27
N ILE A 108 0.80 -4.85 -9.46
CA ILE A 108 1.31 -3.48 -9.45
C ILE A 108 2.30 -3.34 -8.31
N PRO A 109 3.59 -3.05 -8.58
CA PRO A 109 4.55 -2.78 -7.53
C PRO A 109 4.24 -1.43 -6.87
N VAL A 110 4.22 -1.42 -5.54
CA VAL A 110 4.10 -0.22 -4.73
C VAL A 110 5.25 -0.21 -3.73
N TRP A 111 6.05 0.84 -3.82
CA TRP A 111 7.10 1.15 -2.87
C TRP A 111 6.54 2.04 -1.76
N ILE A 112 6.82 1.66 -0.53
CA ILE A 112 6.40 2.36 0.67
C ILE A 112 7.66 2.75 1.43
N ARG A 113 7.83 4.05 1.71
CA ARG A 113 8.86 4.56 2.62
C ARG A 113 8.21 5.07 3.88
N VAL A 114 8.81 4.73 5.02
CA VAL A 114 8.46 5.30 6.31
C VAL A 114 9.61 6.19 6.78
N ASP A 115 9.40 7.51 6.74
CA ASP A 115 10.28 8.58 7.23
C ASP A 115 9.97 8.92 8.70
N ALA A 116 9.82 7.91 9.55
CA ALA A 116 9.63 8.14 10.97
C ALA A 116 10.99 8.44 11.62
N GLY A 117 11.10 9.59 12.30
CA GLY A 117 12.17 9.79 13.30
C GLY A 117 12.14 8.67 14.34
N ALA A 118 13.21 8.46 15.10
CA ALA A 118 13.34 7.30 16.01
C ALA A 118 12.05 7.08 16.85
N LEU A 119 11.22 6.12 16.45
CA LEU A 119 10.13 5.64 17.30
C LEU A 119 10.78 4.62 18.24
N ALA A 120 10.09 4.31 19.34
CA ALA A 120 10.58 3.27 20.25
C ALA A 120 10.77 1.98 19.45
N VAL A 121 11.99 1.43 19.44
CA VAL A 121 12.28 0.16 18.75
C VAL A 121 11.34 -0.90 19.30
N SER A 122 10.32 -1.24 18.53
CA SER A 122 9.48 -2.38 18.82
C SER A 122 10.25 -3.62 18.37
N GLY A 123 10.50 -4.57 19.28
CA GLY A 123 11.05 -5.89 18.93
C GLY A 123 10.10 -6.72 18.03
N THR A 124 8.95 -6.15 17.68
CA THR A 124 7.95 -6.69 16.76
C THR A 124 7.70 -5.68 15.64
N PRO A 125 7.67 -6.08 14.36
CA PRO A 125 7.29 -5.20 13.27
C PRO A 125 5.95 -4.52 13.56
N TYR A 126 5.85 -3.26 13.20
CA TYR A 126 4.56 -2.59 13.22
C TYR A 126 3.70 -3.20 12.11
N THR A 127 2.48 -3.58 12.46
CA THR A 127 1.50 -4.17 11.55
C THR A 127 0.27 -3.28 11.46
N ASP A 128 0.49 -1.96 11.37
CA ASP A 128 -0.60 -1.04 11.12
C ASP A 128 -1.08 -1.21 9.67
N GLY A 129 -2.37 -1.02 9.44
CA GLY A 129 -2.92 -0.99 8.08
C GLY A 129 -2.44 0.28 7.39
N LEU A 130 -1.20 0.29 6.90
CA LEU A 130 -0.50 1.50 6.43
C LEU A 130 -1.14 2.18 5.23
N VAL A 131 -2.06 1.52 4.56
CA VAL A 131 -2.65 2.01 3.32
C VAL A 131 -4.09 1.55 3.18
N LYS A 132 -4.89 2.39 2.53
CA LYS A 132 -6.28 2.12 2.17
C LYS A 132 -6.58 2.57 0.75
N LEU A 133 -7.54 1.89 0.12
CA LEU A 133 -8.09 2.33 -1.15
C LEU A 133 -9.21 3.36 -0.95
N ASN A 134 -9.44 4.18 -1.96
CA ASN A 134 -10.75 4.80 -2.12
C ASN A 134 -11.85 3.73 -2.32
N PRO A 135 -13.14 4.07 -2.17
CA PRO A 135 -14.21 3.12 -2.46
C PRO A 135 -14.08 2.55 -3.88
N VAL A 136 -14.12 1.22 -3.99
CA VAL A 136 -13.93 0.47 -5.24
C VAL A 136 -15.08 -0.50 -5.48
N ILE A 137 -15.26 -0.86 -6.75
CA ILE A 137 -16.17 -1.90 -7.20
C ILE A 137 -15.33 -2.97 -7.89
N GLU A 138 -15.58 -4.23 -7.53
CA GLU A 138 -15.04 -5.39 -8.22
C GLU A 138 -16.15 -6.09 -8.99
N THR A 139 -15.85 -6.44 -10.25
CA THR A 139 -16.73 -7.22 -11.12
C THR A 139 -16.03 -8.50 -11.55
#